data_AF-A0A959PWR4-F1
#
_entry.id   AF-A0A959PWR4-F1
#
_cell.length_a   1.000
_cell.length_b   1.000
_cell.length_c   1.000
_cell.angle_alpha   90.00
_cell.angle_beta   90.00
_cell.angle_gamma   90.00
#
_symmetry.space_group_name_H-M   'P 1'
#
loop_
_entity.id
_entity.type
_entity.pdbx_description
1 polymer ?
#
loop_
_entity_poly.entity_id
_entity_poly.type
_entity_poly.pdbx_seq_one_letter_code
_entity_poly.pdbx_strand_id
1 'polypeptide(L)'
;MIRCFCCIGLLHLFISLQGQPILVGTGGDYVNLEAAQASIDAGDTVMLLDGVYSDGTQFLNDLVGTEQAPIVIMAQNQHQTVFRGGSEAIHLSNCAYLELSGLVIEQQQGNGINIDDGGDYSTPTHHLKITNCIFRDMAGTGNNDLLKLSGLDDFLIKNCSFINGSSGGSGIDMVGCHQGVIEDNYFDQAGTTGIQAKGGTQFIRIQRNILKDIDQRALNLGGSTGLQFFRPPLSDPISNAFEAADLEVFSNIFIGSWAPIAFVGSVRVKVINNTFYQPENWAIRILQETTEPGFLACGDNEYRNNIIYLTTDITEVNIGPNTDPQSFIFSNNLWYNASGSSWNPVLPVVDNGQIIDDPMFLNPGEEDFRIPENSPAVGSGITVSEPTHDFIQHTFADPPSVGAFEGNQSITSSEYLVSDNGIHIGPNPTPNTVTIDGDFTYASVQVIDINGQIVQDLSSNPTPISINLNSLPNGLYFLRIQSDLHSNLGLIRVIKSSGL
;
A
#
# COMPACT_ATOMS: atom_id res chain seq x y z
N MET A 1 -22.65 -5.72 -64.31
CA MET A 1 -21.78 -6.04 -63.16
C MET A 1 -22.34 -5.28 -61.96
N ILE A 2 -22.31 -5.89 -60.77
CA ILE A 2 -22.73 -5.37 -59.45
C ILE A 2 -24.22 -5.62 -59.12
N ARG A 3 -24.45 -6.72 -58.40
CA ARG A 3 -25.63 -6.96 -57.54
C ARG A 3 -25.27 -6.47 -56.14
N CYS A 4 -26.07 -5.57 -55.58
CA CYS A 4 -25.92 -5.08 -54.22
C CYS A 4 -26.68 -6.04 -53.27
N PHE A 5 -25.96 -6.75 -52.39
CA PHE A 5 -26.53 -7.51 -51.29
C PHE A 5 -26.59 -6.60 -50.06
N CYS A 6 -27.79 -6.33 -49.55
CA CYS A 6 -27.98 -5.77 -48.21
C CYS A 6 -27.75 -6.89 -47.19
N CYS A 7 -26.64 -6.87 -46.48
CA CYS A 7 -26.46 -7.61 -45.24
C CYS A 7 -27.06 -6.80 -44.10
N ILE A 8 -28.19 -7.27 -43.56
CA ILE A 8 -28.72 -6.80 -42.28
C ILE A 8 -27.86 -7.49 -41.21
N GLY A 9 -26.87 -6.76 -40.68
CA GLY A 9 -26.14 -7.19 -39.48
C GLY A 9 -27.07 -7.08 -38.28
N LEU A 10 -27.44 -8.21 -37.67
CA LEU A 10 -28.01 -8.22 -36.34
C LEU A 10 -26.92 -7.75 -35.37
N LEU A 11 -27.03 -6.51 -34.91
CA LEU A 11 -26.28 -6.01 -33.76
C LEU A 11 -26.80 -6.75 -32.52
N HIS A 12 -26.08 -7.76 -32.03
CA HIS A 12 -26.35 -8.32 -30.71
C HIS A 12 -25.85 -7.32 -29.69
N LEU A 13 -26.78 -6.50 -29.19
CA LEU A 13 -26.58 -5.68 -28.01
C LEU A 13 -26.45 -6.66 -26.83
N PHE A 14 -25.23 -6.96 -26.40
CA PHE A 14 -25.00 -7.63 -25.13
C PHE A 14 -25.33 -6.63 -24.02
N ILE A 15 -26.58 -6.64 -23.59
CA ILE A 15 -26.97 -6.02 -22.33
C ILE A 15 -26.37 -6.94 -21.26
N SER A 16 -25.27 -6.53 -20.64
CA SER A 16 -24.82 -7.12 -19.37
C SER A 16 -25.94 -6.83 -18.36
N LEU A 17 -26.79 -7.83 -18.12
CA LEU A 17 -27.62 -7.86 -16.94
C LEU A 17 -26.63 -8.08 -15.80
N GLN A 18 -26.28 -7.01 -15.07
CA GLN A 18 -25.62 -7.19 -13.78
C GLN A 18 -26.56 -8.06 -12.93
N GLY A 19 -26.11 -9.27 -12.60
CA GLY A 19 -26.82 -10.14 -11.68
C GLY A 19 -27.09 -9.40 -10.38
N GLN A 20 -28.21 -9.71 -9.72
CA GLN A 20 -28.39 -9.23 -8.37
C GLN A 20 -27.25 -9.79 -7.50
N PRO A 21 -26.66 -8.98 -6.60
CA PRO A 21 -25.59 -9.45 -5.74
C PRO A 21 -26.09 -10.59 -4.84
N ILE A 22 -25.22 -11.56 -4.57
CA ILE A 22 -25.46 -12.60 -3.58
C ILE A 22 -25.31 -11.96 -2.21
N LEU A 23 -26.38 -11.91 -1.42
CA LEU A 23 -26.36 -11.30 -0.10
C LEU A 23 -25.94 -12.32 0.94
N VAL A 24 -24.86 -12.04 1.68
CA VAL A 24 -24.34 -12.92 2.72
C VAL A 24 -24.40 -12.21 4.06
N GLY A 25 -24.95 -12.85 5.09
CA GLY A 25 -25.10 -12.32 6.44
C GLY A 25 -26.50 -12.51 7.02
N THR A 26 -26.74 -11.95 8.21
CA THR A 26 -28.05 -12.08 8.87
C THR A 26 -29.15 -11.45 8.04
N GLY A 27 -30.07 -12.28 7.51
CA GLY A 27 -31.18 -11.83 6.65
C GLY A 27 -30.86 -11.77 5.15
N GLY A 28 -29.66 -12.19 4.73
CA GLY A 28 -29.28 -12.37 3.34
C GLY A 28 -29.72 -13.72 2.75
N ASP A 29 -29.28 -13.99 1.53
CA ASP A 29 -29.51 -15.26 0.81
C ASP A 29 -28.80 -16.44 1.51
N TYR A 30 -27.60 -16.16 2.05
CA TYR A 30 -26.80 -17.12 2.82
C TYR A 30 -26.36 -16.51 4.14
N VAL A 31 -26.18 -17.37 5.15
CA VAL A 31 -25.81 -16.93 6.50
C VAL A 31 -24.34 -16.52 6.63
N ASN A 32 -23.47 -17.09 5.79
CA ASN A 32 -22.03 -16.86 5.78
C ASN A 32 -21.41 -17.23 4.42
N LEU A 33 -20.10 -16.98 4.26
CA LEU A 33 -19.40 -17.15 3.00
C LEU A 33 -19.31 -18.62 2.57
N GLU A 34 -19.00 -19.53 3.51
CA GLU A 34 -18.93 -20.96 3.20
C GLU A 34 -20.25 -21.50 2.65
N ALA A 35 -21.39 -21.08 3.22
CA ALA A 35 -22.71 -21.48 2.74
C ALA A 35 -23.00 -20.93 1.34
N ALA A 36 -22.45 -19.77 0.97
CA ALA A 36 -22.64 -19.14 -0.33
C ALA A 36 -21.75 -19.75 -1.43
N GLN A 37 -20.60 -20.34 -1.07
CA GLN A 37 -19.54 -20.73 -2.01
C GLN A 37 -20.05 -21.47 -3.25
N ALA A 38 -20.92 -22.47 -3.08
CA ALA A 38 -21.43 -23.31 -4.17
C ALA A 38 -22.34 -22.57 -5.17
N SER A 39 -22.67 -21.31 -4.89
CA SER A 39 -23.52 -20.45 -5.73
C SER A 39 -22.77 -19.25 -6.30
N ILE A 40 -21.46 -19.15 -6.05
CA ILE A 40 -20.61 -18.08 -6.58
C ILE A 40 -20.00 -18.56 -7.90
N ASP A 41 -20.37 -17.91 -8.99
CA ASP A 41 -19.80 -18.10 -10.32
C ASP A 41 -18.93 -16.89 -10.74
N ALA A 42 -18.15 -17.06 -11.81
CA ALA A 42 -17.34 -15.98 -12.36
C ALA A 42 -18.20 -14.76 -12.74
N GLY A 43 -17.82 -13.57 -12.24
CA GLY A 43 -18.53 -12.32 -12.46
C GLY A 43 -19.52 -11.94 -11.36
N ASP A 44 -19.75 -12.83 -10.39
CA ASP A 44 -20.66 -12.53 -9.29
C ASP A 44 -20.08 -11.52 -8.31
N THR A 45 -20.98 -10.74 -7.74
CA THR A 45 -20.70 -9.90 -6.58
C THR A 45 -21.38 -10.51 -5.35
N VAL A 46 -20.57 -10.88 -4.37
CA VAL A 46 -21.00 -11.28 -3.04
C VAL A 46 -20.95 -10.06 -2.13
N MET A 47 -22.12 -9.58 -1.73
CA MET A 47 -22.24 -8.44 -0.83
C MET A 47 -22.48 -8.92 0.60
N LEU A 48 -21.47 -8.73 1.44
CA LEU A 48 -21.52 -9.06 2.85
C LEU A 48 -22.29 -7.96 3.59
N LEU A 49 -23.42 -8.34 4.18
CA LEU A 49 -24.26 -7.45 4.97
C LEU A 49 -23.52 -6.99 6.23
N ASP A 50 -23.89 -5.81 6.72
CA ASP A 50 -23.34 -5.23 7.93
C ASP A 50 -23.53 -6.16 9.13
N GLY A 51 -22.50 -6.27 9.97
CA GLY A 51 -22.56 -7.08 11.17
C GLY A 51 -21.24 -7.73 11.54
N VAL A 52 -21.29 -8.47 12.65
CA VAL A 52 -20.15 -9.23 13.16
C VAL A 52 -20.35 -10.70 12.81
N TYR A 53 -19.36 -11.25 12.11
CA TYR A 53 -19.24 -12.65 11.72
C TYR A 53 -18.27 -13.30 12.72
N SER A 54 -18.80 -14.19 13.57
CA SER A 54 -18.07 -14.87 14.65
C SER A 54 -18.22 -16.39 14.59
N ASP A 55 -18.54 -16.89 13.41
CA ASP A 55 -18.78 -18.30 13.09
C ASP A 55 -17.48 -19.08 12.81
N GLY A 56 -16.32 -18.46 13.00
CA GLY A 56 -15.00 -19.08 12.82
C GLY A 56 -14.44 -18.82 11.41
N THR A 57 -13.41 -19.60 11.07
CA THR A 57 -12.77 -19.51 9.74
C THR A 57 -13.76 -19.85 8.64
N GLN A 58 -13.84 -18.98 7.62
CA GLN A 58 -14.56 -19.24 6.39
C GLN A 58 -13.60 -19.83 5.34
N PHE A 59 -13.69 -21.12 5.08
CA PHE A 59 -12.89 -21.82 4.06
C PHE A 59 -13.54 -21.71 2.70
N LEU A 60 -12.90 -20.96 1.80
CA LEU A 60 -13.31 -20.83 0.41
C LEU A 60 -12.27 -21.45 -0.52
N ASN A 61 -12.71 -22.37 -1.36
CA ASN A 61 -11.85 -23.15 -2.24
C ASN A 61 -12.33 -23.02 -3.69
N ASP A 62 -11.37 -23.00 -4.61
CA ASP A 62 -11.61 -23.09 -6.05
C ASP A 62 -12.56 -22.01 -6.60
N LEU A 63 -12.56 -20.81 -5.98
CA LEU A 63 -13.29 -19.65 -6.49
C LEU A 63 -12.49 -19.02 -7.64
N VAL A 64 -12.96 -19.28 -8.86
CA VAL A 64 -12.26 -18.90 -10.09
C VAL A 64 -13.13 -17.97 -10.92
N GLY A 65 -12.82 -16.67 -10.85
CA GLY A 65 -13.31 -15.66 -11.80
C GLY A 65 -12.53 -15.67 -13.11
N THR A 66 -12.71 -14.62 -13.91
CA THR A 66 -11.90 -14.35 -15.10
C THR A 66 -11.52 -12.87 -15.15
N GLU A 67 -10.55 -12.50 -16.00
CA GLU A 67 -10.17 -11.10 -16.19
C GLU A 67 -11.36 -10.20 -16.56
N GLN A 68 -12.28 -10.70 -17.39
CA GLN A 68 -13.47 -9.96 -17.83
C GLN A 68 -14.67 -10.09 -16.86
N ALA A 69 -14.63 -11.06 -15.97
CA ALA A 69 -15.70 -11.35 -15.01
C ALA A 69 -15.07 -11.86 -13.69
N PRO A 70 -14.43 -10.97 -12.90
CA PRO A 70 -13.86 -11.34 -11.62
C PRO A 70 -14.97 -11.60 -10.60
N ILE A 71 -14.67 -12.41 -9.58
CA ILE A 71 -15.52 -12.55 -8.40
C ILE A 71 -15.21 -11.39 -7.45
N VAL A 72 -16.23 -10.70 -6.96
CA VAL A 72 -16.05 -9.60 -5.99
C VAL A 72 -16.75 -9.95 -4.69
N ILE A 73 -16.00 -10.07 -3.60
CA ILE A 73 -16.54 -10.20 -2.24
C ILE A 73 -16.30 -8.88 -1.52
N MET A 74 -17.37 -8.17 -1.18
CA MET A 74 -17.26 -6.82 -0.61
C MET A 74 -18.23 -6.58 0.54
N ALA A 75 -17.84 -5.71 1.47
CA ALA A 75 -18.75 -5.18 2.47
C ALA A 75 -19.86 -4.34 1.81
N GLN A 76 -21.10 -4.47 2.29
CA GLN A 76 -22.23 -3.65 1.85
C GLN A 76 -21.97 -2.17 2.15
N ASN A 77 -21.63 -1.87 3.39
CA ASN A 77 -21.09 -0.60 3.81
C ASN A 77 -19.64 -0.82 4.26
N GLN A 78 -18.71 -0.08 3.66
CA GLN A 78 -17.29 -0.21 3.95
C GLN A 78 -17.03 -0.17 5.46
N HIS A 79 -16.26 -1.15 5.92
CA HIS A 79 -15.87 -1.37 7.31
C HIS A 79 -17.00 -1.71 8.30
N GLN A 80 -18.22 -2.00 7.82
CA GLN A 80 -19.33 -2.46 8.67
C GLN A 80 -19.50 -3.99 8.68
N THR A 81 -18.81 -4.70 7.80
CA THR A 81 -18.66 -6.17 7.85
C THR A 81 -17.40 -6.53 8.63
N VAL A 82 -17.58 -7.11 9.82
CA VAL A 82 -16.48 -7.43 10.75
C VAL A 82 -16.37 -8.93 10.98
N PHE A 83 -15.27 -9.55 10.57
CA PHE A 83 -14.91 -10.91 10.97
C PHE A 83 -14.15 -10.86 12.30
N ARG A 84 -14.73 -11.45 13.36
CA ARG A 84 -14.18 -11.39 14.71
C ARG A 84 -13.94 -12.76 15.30
N GLY A 85 -12.73 -12.98 15.79
CA GLY A 85 -12.36 -14.24 16.45
C GLY A 85 -12.08 -15.36 15.45
N GLY A 86 -12.04 -16.60 15.96
CA GLY A 86 -11.68 -17.77 15.17
C GLY A 86 -10.16 -17.96 15.05
N SER A 87 -9.75 -19.05 14.38
CA SER A 87 -8.35 -19.21 14.00
C SER A 87 -8.01 -18.21 12.90
N GLU A 88 -8.79 -18.21 11.83
CA GLU A 88 -8.68 -17.25 10.74
C GLU A 88 -10.06 -16.62 10.49
N ALA A 89 -10.11 -15.48 9.81
CA ALA A 89 -11.37 -14.94 9.30
C ALA A 89 -11.77 -15.66 8.02
N ILE A 90 -10.89 -15.65 7.02
CA ILE A 90 -11.11 -16.23 5.70
C ILE A 90 -9.85 -17.01 5.30
N HIS A 91 -10.05 -18.22 4.81
CA HIS A 91 -9.02 -19.03 4.15
C HIS A 91 -9.42 -19.17 2.67
N LEU A 92 -8.64 -18.58 1.76
CA LEU A 92 -8.79 -18.77 0.32
C LEU A 92 -7.76 -19.78 -0.19
N SER A 93 -8.20 -20.84 -0.88
CA SER A 93 -7.30 -21.84 -1.47
C SER A 93 -7.64 -22.05 -2.95
N ASN A 94 -6.61 -22.15 -3.81
CA ASN A 94 -6.75 -22.36 -5.26
C ASN A 94 -7.70 -21.36 -5.95
N CYS A 95 -7.65 -20.09 -5.55
CA CYS A 95 -8.56 -19.06 -6.07
C CYS A 95 -7.91 -18.29 -7.23
N ALA A 96 -8.74 -17.73 -8.12
CA ALA A 96 -8.25 -16.85 -9.17
C ALA A 96 -9.23 -15.75 -9.54
N TYR A 97 -8.71 -14.57 -9.93
CA TYR A 97 -9.50 -13.41 -10.34
C TYR A 97 -10.59 -13.04 -9.31
N LEU A 98 -10.15 -12.80 -8.08
CA LEU A 98 -11.02 -12.53 -6.94
C LEU A 98 -10.59 -11.27 -6.20
N GLU A 99 -11.56 -10.44 -5.83
CA GLU A 99 -11.37 -9.24 -5.00
C GLU A 99 -12.05 -9.39 -3.64
N LEU A 100 -11.31 -9.07 -2.57
CA LEU A 100 -11.85 -8.81 -1.24
C LEU A 100 -11.82 -7.31 -0.99
N SER A 101 -12.97 -6.69 -0.67
CA SER A 101 -13.02 -5.24 -0.46
C SER A 101 -13.79 -4.78 0.77
N GLY A 102 -13.20 -3.81 1.48
CA GLY A 102 -13.88 -3.03 2.51
C GLY A 102 -14.16 -3.77 3.82
N LEU A 103 -13.52 -4.92 4.06
CA LEU A 103 -13.75 -5.78 5.22
C LEU A 103 -12.97 -5.31 6.45
N VAL A 104 -13.45 -5.67 7.65
CA VAL A 104 -12.67 -5.60 8.89
C VAL A 104 -12.40 -7.01 9.41
N ILE A 105 -11.15 -7.28 9.75
CA ILE A 105 -10.64 -8.55 10.26
C ILE A 105 -10.01 -8.25 11.62
N GLU A 106 -10.55 -8.83 12.70
CA GLU A 106 -10.06 -8.58 14.05
C GLU A 106 -10.09 -9.78 15.00
N GLN A 107 -9.14 -9.80 15.94
CA GLN A 107 -9.08 -10.74 17.06
C GLN A 107 -8.94 -12.23 16.67
N GLN A 108 -8.34 -12.53 15.52
CA GLN A 108 -7.98 -13.90 15.15
C GLN A 108 -6.90 -14.47 16.10
N GLN A 109 -6.95 -15.79 16.31
CA GLN A 109 -5.98 -16.55 17.12
C GLN A 109 -4.90 -17.22 16.27
N GLY A 110 -5.17 -17.39 14.97
CA GLY A 110 -4.31 -17.84 13.89
C GLY A 110 -3.90 -16.64 13.01
N ASN A 111 -3.98 -16.75 11.69
CA ASN A 111 -3.76 -15.61 10.79
C ASN A 111 -5.05 -14.79 10.64
N GLY A 112 -4.99 -13.53 10.19
CA GLY A 112 -6.20 -12.76 9.89
C GLY A 112 -6.91 -13.35 8.66
N ILE A 113 -6.29 -13.22 7.50
CA ILE A 113 -6.67 -13.95 6.28
C ILE A 113 -5.51 -14.82 5.82
N ASN A 114 -5.79 -16.05 5.39
CA ASN A 114 -4.82 -16.94 4.77
C ASN A 114 -5.21 -17.17 3.30
N ILE A 115 -4.26 -17.02 2.37
CA ILE A 115 -4.44 -17.26 0.94
C ILE A 115 -3.32 -18.17 0.45
N ASP A 116 -3.67 -19.28 -0.21
CA ASP A 116 -2.68 -20.24 -0.70
C ASP A 116 -3.00 -20.93 -2.04
N ASP A 117 -1.97 -21.55 -2.59
CA ASP A 117 -1.94 -22.42 -3.79
C ASP A 117 -2.42 -23.86 -3.53
N GLY A 118 -3.11 -24.12 -2.41
CA GLY A 118 -3.54 -25.48 -2.03
C GLY A 118 -2.40 -26.46 -1.79
N GLY A 119 -1.15 -25.98 -1.73
CA GLY A 119 0.06 -26.80 -1.62
C GLY A 119 0.62 -27.31 -2.95
N ASP A 120 0.09 -26.87 -4.10
CA ASP A 120 0.59 -27.20 -5.43
C ASP A 120 0.82 -25.95 -6.28
N TYR A 121 2.07 -25.48 -6.30
CA TYR A 121 2.47 -24.31 -7.09
C TYR A 121 2.47 -24.55 -8.62
N SER A 122 2.10 -25.74 -9.11
CA SER A 122 1.78 -25.90 -10.54
C SER A 122 0.47 -25.21 -10.94
N THR A 123 -0.36 -24.86 -9.95
CA THR A 123 -1.60 -24.11 -10.09
C THR A 123 -1.66 -23.01 -9.03
N PRO A 124 -0.82 -21.96 -9.14
CA PRO A 124 -0.79 -20.89 -8.14
C PRO A 124 -2.14 -20.19 -8.03
N THR A 125 -2.47 -19.70 -6.84
CA THR A 125 -3.58 -18.76 -6.66
C THR A 125 -3.20 -17.44 -7.33
N HIS A 126 -4.04 -16.86 -8.19
CA HIS A 126 -3.59 -15.73 -8.99
C HIS A 126 -4.63 -14.66 -9.35
N HIS A 127 -4.15 -13.44 -9.64
CA HIS A 127 -4.98 -12.28 -9.96
C HIS A 127 -5.91 -11.88 -8.80
N LEU A 128 -5.33 -11.73 -7.61
CA LEU A 128 -6.05 -11.41 -6.38
C LEU A 128 -6.00 -9.90 -6.10
N LYS A 129 -7.09 -9.36 -5.55
CA LYS A 129 -7.12 -7.98 -5.05
C LYS A 129 -7.62 -7.95 -3.62
N ILE A 130 -6.93 -7.22 -2.76
CA ILE A 130 -7.37 -6.93 -1.39
C ILE A 130 -7.35 -5.41 -1.25
N THR A 131 -8.53 -4.81 -1.23
CA THR A 131 -8.68 -3.36 -1.32
C THR A 131 -9.46 -2.80 -0.15
N ASN A 132 -9.00 -1.68 0.40
CA ASN A 132 -9.75 -0.92 1.41
C ASN A 132 -10.11 -1.71 2.69
N CYS A 133 -9.36 -2.77 3.03
CA CYS A 133 -9.61 -3.62 4.20
C CYS A 133 -8.86 -3.12 5.44
N ILE A 134 -9.36 -3.44 6.63
CA ILE A 134 -8.70 -3.20 7.91
C ILE A 134 -8.44 -4.54 8.59
N PHE A 135 -7.17 -4.82 8.87
CA PHE A 135 -6.71 -5.91 9.71
C PHE A 135 -6.24 -5.32 11.03
N ARG A 136 -6.84 -5.72 12.15
CA ARG A 136 -6.49 -5.13 13.45
C ARG A 136 -6.59 -6.07 14.64
N ASP A 137 -5.88 -5.70 15.70
CA ASP A 137 -6.07 -6.24 17.05
C ASP A 137 -5.98 -7.77 17.08
N MET A 138 -4.86 -8.32 16.58
CA MET A 138 -4.62 -9.76 16.59
C MET A 138 -4.68 -10.30 18.03
N ALA A 139 -5.44 -11.37 18.26
CA ALA A 139 -5.55 -11.98 19.58
C ALA A 139 -4.47 -13.06 19.80
N GLY A 140 -4.01 -13.68 18.71
CA GLY A 140 -2.86 -14.59 18.71
C GLY A 140 -1.59 -13.90 19.17
N THR A 141 -0.71 -14.64 19.86
CA THR A 141 0.54 -14.13 20.45
C THR A 141 1.79 -14.80 19.90
N GLY A 142 1.64 -15.67 18.89
CA GLY A 142 2.74 -16.35 18.23
C GLY A 142 3.05 -15.74 16.87
N ASN A 143 3.59 -16.57 15.97
CA ASN A 143 3.74 -16.24 14.56
C ASN A 143 2.37 -16.29 13.86
N ASN A 144 1.61 -15.20 13.99
CA ASN A 144 0.24 -15.04 13.56
C ASN A 144 0.19 -13.80 12.65
N ASP A 145 0.06 -14.01 11.35
CA ASP A 145 0.13 -12.92 10.38
C ASP A 145 -1.24 -12.27 10.19
N LEU A 146 -1.31 -10.95 10.11
CA LEU A 146 -2.57 -10.27 9.78
C LEU A 146 -3.05 -10.70 8.38
N LEU A 147 -2.12 -10.84 7.42
CA LEU A 147 -2.36 -11.43 6.12
C LEU A 147 -1.24 -12.41 5.74
N LYS A 148 -1.61 -13.67 5.47
CA LYS A 148 -0.69 -14.73 5.05
C LYS A 148 -0.93 -15.10 3.60
N LEU A 149 0.13 -15.08 2.79
CA LEU A 149 0.12 -15.42 1.37
C LEU A 149 1.14 -16.54 1.10
N SER A 150 0.73 -17.61 0.41
CA SER A 150 1.62 -18.72 0.03
C SER A 150 1.38 -19.17 -1.41
N GLY A 151 2.36 -19.01 -2.30
CA GLY A 151 2.25 -19.48 -3.69
C GLY A 151 1.29 -18.65 -4.56
N LEU A 152 1.23 -17.32 -4.34
CA LEU A 152 0.40 -16.44 -5.15
C LEU A 152 1.18 -15.84 -6.32
N ASP A 153 0.55 -15.72 -7.48
CA ASP A 153 1.04 -14.94 -8.60
C ASP A 153 0.06 -13.80 -8.95
N ASP A 154 0.53 -12.63 -9.35
CA ASP A 154 -0.31 -11.49 -9.75
C ASP A 154 -1.31 -11.07 -8.65
N PHE A 155 -0.91 -10.18 -7.76
CA PHE A 155 -1.81 -9.69 -6.72
C PHE A 155 -1.65 -8.20 -6.43
N LEU A 156 -2.72 -7.58 -5.94
CA LEU A 156 -2.73 -6.19 -5.50
C LEU A 156 -3.26 -6.10 -4.07
N ILE A 157 -2.49 -5.48 -3.19
CA ILE A 157 -2.91 -5.09 -1.84
C ILE A 157 -2.86 -3.57 -1.78
N LYS A 158 -4.02 -2.95 -1.65
CA LYS A 158 -4.15 -1.50 -1.81
C LYS A 158 -5.08 -0.85 -0.80
N ASN A 159 -4.69 0.31 -0.29
CA ASN A 159 -5.49 1.13 0.62
C ASN A 159 -5.94 0.36 1.88
N CYS A 160 -5.14 -0.61 2.34
CA CYS A 160 -5.43 -1.41 3.52
C CYS A 160 -4.72 -0.84 4.76
N SER A 161 -5.24 -1.18 5.93
CA SER A 161 -4.61 -0.88 7.21
C SER A 161 -4.30 -2.15 7.99
N PHE A 162 -3.09 -2.23 8.56
CA PHE A 162 -2.60 -3.35 9.37
C PHE A 162 -2.15 -2.82 10.72
N ILE A 163 -2.91 -3.09 11.78
CA ILE A 163 -2.78 -2.40 13.07
C ILE A 163 -2.73 -3.41 14.21
N ASN A 164 -1.81 -3.25 15.18
CA ASN A 164 -1.74 -4.11 16.37
C ASN A 164 -1.69 -5.62 16.02
N GLY A 165 -0.62 -6.03 15.33
CA GLY A 165 -0.34 -7.44 15.00
C GLY A 165 0.19 -8.23 16.20
N SER A 166 0.43 -9.53 16.02
CA SER A 166 0.93 -10.39 17.09
C SER A 166 2.42 -10.20 17.38
N SER A 167 2.82 -10.53 18.61
CA SER A 167 4.22 -10.72 18.97
C SER A 167 4.79 -11.95 18.25
N GLY A 168 5.56 -11.73 17.19
CA GLY A 168 6.19 -12.79 16.38
C GLY A 168 5.57 -13.00 15.00
N GLY A 169 4.44 -12.37 14.69
CA GLY A 169 3.81 -12.39 13.37
C GLY A 169 4.18 -11.20 12.50
N SER A 170 3.52 -11.13 11.34
CA SER A 170 3.74 -10.08 10.35
C SER A 170 2.45 -9.35 9.99
N GLY A 171 2.56 -8.11 9.51
CA GLY A 171 1.44 -7.45 8.82
C GLY A 171 1.05 -8.24 7.57
N ILE A 172 2.05 -8.51 6.71
CA ILE A 172 1.92 -9.40 5.55
C ILE A 172 3.11 -10.38 5.55
N ASP A 173 2.88 -11.70 5.54
CA ASP A 173 3.93 -12.70 5.30
C ASP A 173 3.68 -13.44 4.00
N MET A 174 4.65 -13.37 3.08
CA MET A 174 4.63 -14.02 1.78
C MET A 174 5.63 -15.17 1.72
N VAL A 175 5.17 -16.32 1.23
CA VAL A 175 6.02 -17.48 0.93
C VAL A 175 5.87 -17.84 -0.54
N GLY A 176 6.93 -17.57 -1.32
CA GLY A 176 7.02 -17.88 -2.74
C GLY A 176 5.89 -17.24 -3.56
N CYS A 177 5.72 -15.93 -3.40
CA CYS A 177 4.73 -15.15 -4.16
C CYS A 177 5.41 -14.35 -5.29
N HIS A 178 4.70 -14.06 -6.37
CA HIS A 178 5.28 -13.42 -7.55
C HIS A 178 4.36 -12.35 -8.15
N GLN A 179 4.95 -11.39 -8.87
CA GLN A 179 4.20 -10.39 -9.66
C GLN A 179 3.20 -9.56 -8.83
N GLY A 180 3.55 -9.25 -7.59
CA GLY A 180 2.67 -8.58 -6.64
C GLY A 180 2.91 -7.08 -6.52
N VAL A 181 1.86 -6.32 -6.19
CA VAL A 181 1.93 -4.91 -5.82
C VAL A 181 1.29 -4.69 -4.46
N ILE A 182 2.05 -4.09 -3.55
CA ILE A 182 1.60 -3.67 -2.22
C ILE A 182 1.74 -2.15 -2.17
N GLU A 183 0.64 -1.43 -2.30
CA GLU A 183 0.67 0.03 -2.42
C GLU A 183 -0.36 0.79 -1.60
N ASP A 184 -0.02 2.03 -1.23
CA ASP A 184 -0.93 2.96 -0.56
C ASP A 184 -1.51 2.40 0.76
N ASN A 185 -0.77 1.53 1.46
CA ASN A 185 -1.20 0.91 2.71
C ASN A 185 -0.57 1.56 3.96
N TYR A 186 -1.24 1.40 5.10
CA TYR A 186 -0.79 1.88 6.41
C TYR A 186 -0.54 0.71 7.37
N PHE A 187 0.64 0.66 7.98
CA PHE A 187 1.02 -0.32 8.99
C PHE A 187 1.41 0.41 10.28
N ASP A 188 0.85 0.01 11.41
CA ASP A 188 1.13 0.59 12.73
C ASP A 188 1.16 -0.51 13.78
N GLN A 189 2.34 -0.78 14.35
CA GLN A 189 2.54 -1.90 15.28
C GLN A 189 2.01 -3.22 14.70
N ALA A 190 2.23 -3.43 13.39
CA ALA A 190 1.63 -4.53 12.63
C ALA A 190 2.22 -5.92 12.92
N GLY A 191 3.11 -6.03 13.90
CA GLY A 191 3.77 -7.27 14.32
C GLY A 191 5.27 -7.10 14.47
N THR A 192 5.97 -8.23 14.58
CA THR A 192 7.45 -8.29 14.58
C THR A 192 8.02 -7.87 13.23
N THR A 193 7.31 -8.16 12.14
CA THR A 193 7.61 -7.59 10.83
C THR A 193 6.40 -6.89 10.21
N GLY A 194 6.64 -5.87 9.38
CA GLY A 194 5.56 -5.20 8.66
C GLY A 194 5.18 -6.03 7.44
N ILE A 195 6.13 -6.21 6.53
CA ILE A 195 6.00 -7.07 5.35
C ILE A 195 7.22 -8.00 5.28
N GLN A 196 6.96 -9.30 5.15
CA GLN A 196 7.97 -10.33 4.91
C GLN A 196 7.78 -10.97 3.54
N ALA A 197 8.87 -11.11 2.78
CA ALA A 197 8.93 -11.75 1.48
C ALA A 197 9.98 -12.88 1.52
N LYS A 198 9.60 -14.16 1.49
CA LYS A 198 10.56 -15.29 1.56
C LYS A 198 10.17 -16.45 0.65
N GLY A 199 10.94 -17.53 0.66
CA GLY A 199 10.55 -18.79 0.03
C GLY A 199 10.51 -18.78 -1.50
N GLY A 200 11.36 -17.98 -2.13
CA GLY A 200 11.42 -17.81 -3.59
C GLY A 200 10.65 -16.60 -4.10
N THR A 201 10.08 -15.78 -3.21
CA THR A 201 9.28 -14.60 -3.59
C THR A 201 10.04 -13.66 -4.52
N GLN A 202 9.43 -13.27 -5.65
CA GLN A 202 10.11 -12.49 -6.68
C GLN A 202 9.19 -11.48 -7.36
N PHE A 203 9.74 -10.39 -7.91
CA PHE A 203 8.97 -9.41 -8.69
C PHE A 203 7.81 -8.76 -7.91
N ILE A 204 8.09 -8.38 -6.67
CA ILE A 204 7.12 -7.67 -5.83
C ILE A 204 7.48 -6.19 -5.79
N ARG A 205 6.49 -5.33 -6.04
CA ARG A 205 6.60 -3.88 -5.83
C ARG A 205 5.89 -3.47 -4.55
N ILE A 206 6.63 -2.86 -3.64
CA ILE A 206 6.18 -2.31 -2.37
C ILE A 206 6.34 -0.80 -2.46
N GLN A 207 5.25 -0.05 -2.64
CA GLN A 207 5.35 1.39 -2.88
C GLN A 207 4.32 2.26 -2.17
N ARG A 208 4.70 3.49 -1.81
CA ARG A 208 3.79 4.48 -1.19
C ARG A 208 3.06 3.97 0.06
N ASN A 209 3.70 3.06 0.80
CA ASN A 209 3.19 2.60 2.09
C ASN A 209 3.79 3.42 3.23
N ILE A 210 3.09 3.48 4.35
CA ILE A 210 3.62 3.97 5.62
C ILE A 210 3.79 2.77 6.55
N LEU A 211 5.01 2.55 7.04
CA LEU A 211 5.33 1.51 8.02
C LEU A 211 5.82 2.16 9.30
N LYS A 212 4.95 2.12 10.32
CA LYS A 212 5.15 2.80 11.60
C LYS A 212 5.23 1.83 12.76
N ASP A 213 6.17 2.09 13.66
CA ASP A 213 6.31 1.44 14.97
C ASP A 213 6.32 -0.10 14.84
N ILE A 214 7.00 -0.62 13.82
CA ILE A 214 7.17 -2.06 13.64
C ILE A 214 8.24 -2.58 14.60
N ASP A 215 7.91 -3.61 15.37
CA ASP A 215 8.70 -4.08 16.52
C ASP A 215 10.14 -4.46 16.16
N GLN A 216 10.37 -5.21 15.08
CA GLN A 216 11.75 -5.56 14.67
C GLN A 216 12.13 -5.12 13.26
N ARG A 217 11.46 -5.64 12.24
CA ARG A 217 11.88 -5.48 10.83
C ARG A 217 10.72 -4.94 10.02
N ALA A 218 10.71 -3.65 9.68
CA ALA A 218 9.57 -3.09 8.94
C ALA A 218 9.39 -3.80 7.58
N LEU A 219 10.46 -3.94 6.80
CA LEU A 219 10.54 -4.92 5.72
C LEU A 219 11.58 -5.99 6.01
N ASN A 220 11.16 -7.25 5.93
CA ASN A 220 12.04 -8.41 5.94
C ASN A 220 12.08 -9.04 4.54
N LEU A 221 13.06 -8.59 3.74
CA LEU A 221 13.24 -8.93 2.33
C LEU A 221 14.07 -10.20 2.24
N GLY A 222 13.40 -11.33 2.43
CA GLY A 222 13.93 -12.68 2.52
C GLY A 222 13.59 -13.35 3.86
N GLY A 223 14.40 -14.31 4.31
CA GLY A 223 14.18 -14.99 5.59
C GLY A 223 14.81 -16.36 5.67
N SER A 224 14.11 -17.26 6.35
CA SER A 224 14.46 -18.68 6.44
C SER A 224 13.22 -19.51 6.18
N THR A 225 13.14 -20.08 4.98
CA THR A 225 12.02 -20.91 4.56
C THR A 225 12.44 -22.37 4.57
N GLY A 226 11.58 -23.26 5.08
CA GLY A 226 11.79 -24.69 4.93
C GLY A 226 11.86 -25.07 3.45
N LEU A 227 12.85 -25.88 3.03
CA LEU A 227 13.13 -26.15 1.61
C LEU A 227 11.90 -26.66 0.83
N GLN A 228 11.03 -27.43 1.48
CA GLN A 228 9.79 -27.95 0.90
C GLN A 228 8.70 -26.89 0.64
N PHE A 229 8.87 -25.69 1.18
CA PHE A 229 7.92 -24.58 1.08
C PHE A 229 8.38 -23.50 0.08
N PHE A 230 9.43 -23.74 -0.69
CA PHE A 230 9.79 -22.83 -1.77
C PHE A 230 8.80 -22.94 -2.92
N ARG A 231 8.42 -21.78 -3.47
CA ARG A 231 7.68 -21.70 -4.73
C ARG A 231 8.47 -20.79 -5.69
N PRO A 232 8.77 -21.26 -6.91
CA PRO A 232 8.65 -22.65 -7.36
C PRO A 232 9.52 -23.62 -6.53
N PRO A 233 9.22 -24.93 -6.54
CA PRO A 233 10.04 -25.93 -5.85
C PRO A 233 11.51 -25.87 -6.27
N LEU A 234 12.41 -26.01 -5.30
CA LEU A 234 13.86 -25.99 -5.55
C LEU A 234 14.30 -27.15 -6.46
N SER A 235 15.28 -26.89 -7.31
CA SER A 235 15.91 -27.94 -8.13
C SER A 235 16.71 -28.92 -7.27
N ASP A 236 16.96 -30.13 -7.80
CA ASP A 236 17.91 -31.10 -7.24
C ASP A 236 19.01 -31.43 -8.27
N PRO A 237 20.28 -31.03 -8.04
CA PRO A 237 20.75 -30.27 -6.88
C PRO A 237 20.25 -28.82 -6.87
N ILE A 238 20.21 -28.21 -5.69
CA ILE A 238 19.87 -26.79 -5.53
C ILE A 238 20.93 -25.94 -6.24
N SER A 239 20.49 -25.00 -7.06
CA SER A 239 21.40 -24.09 -7.77
C SER A 239 20.75 -22.73 -7.97
N ASN A 240 21.49 -21.66 -7.69
CA ASN A 240 21.08 -20.26 -7.84
C ASN A 240 19.78 -19.93 -7.10
N ALA A 241 19.54 -20.57 -5.95
CA ALA A 241 18.36 -20.31 -5.12
C ALA A 241 18.54 -19.02 -4.29
N PHE A 242 17.42 -18.40 -3.92
CA PHE A 242 17.37 -17.19 -3.09
C PHE A 242 16.08 -17.21 -2.28
N GLU A 243 16.07 -16.57 -1.10
CA GLU A 243 14.84 -16.44 -0.31
C GLU A 243 13.87 -15.45 -0.94
N ALA A 244 14.40 -14.35 -1.47
CA ALA A 244 13.65 -13.41 -2.29
C ALA A 244 14.54 -12.74 -3.32
N ALA A 245 13.98 -12.31 -4.45
CA ALA A 245 14.74 -11.55 -5.42
C ALA A 245 13.89 -10.56 -6.23
N ASP A 246 14.54 -9.64 -6.94
CA ASP A 246 13.87 -8.73 -7.89
C ASP A 246 12.69 -7.98 -7.25
N LEU A 247 12.90 -7.51 -6.01
CA LEU A 247 11.91 -6.74 -5.28
C LEU A 247 12.17 -5.24 -5.47
N GLU A 248 11.10 -4.47 -5.53
CA GLU A 248 11.12 -3.03 -5.72
C GLU A 248 10.46 -2.34 -4.52
N VAL A 249 11.22 -1.58 -3.75
CA VAL A 249 10.77 -0.86 -2.55
C VAL A 249 10.90 0.62 -2.82
N PHE A 250 9.79 1.28 -3.18
CA PHE A 250 9.79 2.62 -3.74
C PHE A 250 8.91 3.62 -3.00
N SER A 251 9.41 4.82 -2.76
CA SER A 251 8.58 5.93 -2.27
C SER A 251 7.77 5.58 -1.02
N ASN A 252 8.29 4.74 -0.12
CA ASN A 252 7.65 4.41 1.16
C ASN A 252 8.18 5.32 2.28
N ILE A 253 7.41 5.40 3.36
CA ILE A 253 7.77 6.13 4.59
C ILE A 253 7.88 5.13 5.74
N PHE A 254 9.00 5.17 6.46
CA PHE A 254 9.28 4.33 7.61
C PHE A 254 9.47 5.20 8.85
N ILE A 255 8.78 4.87 9.94
CA ILE A 255 8.74 5.66 11.17
C ILE A 255 8.95 4.71 12.35
N GLY A 256 10.03 4.83 13.11
CA GLY A 256 10.21 4.05 14.35
C GLY A 256 10.23 2.53 14.14
N SER A 257 11.40 1.93 13.97
CA SER A 257 11.53 0.46 13.93
C SER A 257 12.93 0.05 14.33
N TRP A 258 13.08 -1.13 14.94
CA TRP A 258 14.40 -1.62 15.34
C TRP A 258 15.37 -1.69 14.16
N ALA A 259 14.89 -2.18 13.02
CA ALA A 259 15.45 -1.94 11.70
C ALA A 259 14.35 -1.78 10.65
N PRO A 260 14.29 -0.68 9.87
CA PRO A 260 13.25 -0.52 8.88
C PRO A 260 13.46 -1.43 7.66
N ILE A 261 14.71 -1.75 7.29
CA ILE A 261 15.02 -2.62 6.16
C ILE A 261 15.96 -3.75 6.59
N ALA A 262 15.57 -4.98 6.28
CA ALA A 262 16.42 -6.16 6.38
C ALA A 262 16.47 -6.92 5.05
N PHE A 263 17.66 -7.01 4.45
CA PHE A 263 17.97 -7.92 3.34
C PHE A 263 18.42 -9.25 3.92
N VAL A 264 17.70 -10.35 3.64
CA VAL A 264 17.91 -11.64 4.31
C VAL A 264 17.98 -12.79 3.31
N GLY A 265 19.15 -13.09 2.78
CA GLY A 265 19.30 -14.07 1.69
C GLY A 265 18.62 -13.64 0.39
N SER A 266 18.56 -12.32 0.15
CA SER A 266 17.94 -11.72 -1.04
C SER A 266 18.96 -11.09 -1.99
N VAL A 267 18.58 -11.04 -3.27
CA VAL A 267 19.40 -10.54 -4.37
C VAL A 267 18.56 -9.71 -5.36
N ARG A 268 19.16 -8.75 -6.07
CA ARG A 268 18.48 -7.88 -7.05
C ARG A 268 17.32 -7.07 -6.47
N VAL A 269 17.38 -6.75 -5.19
CA VAL A 269 16.40 -5.88 -4.51
C VAL A 269 16.79 -4.42 -4.69
N LYS A 270 15.81 -3.58 -5.05
CA LYS A 270 15.96 -2.13 -5.18
C LYS A 270 15.20 -1.41 -4.09
N VAL A 271 15.91 -0.70 -3.22
CA VAL A 271 15.32 0.19 -2.22
C VAL A 271 15.65 1.62 -2.62
N ILE A 272 14.68 2.29 -3.25
CA ILE A 272 14.90 3.56 -3.94
C ILE A 272 13.86 4.60 -3.53
N ASN A 273 14.30 5.84 -3.30
CA ASN A 273 13.41 6.98 -3.03
C ASN A 273 12.51 6.77 -1.80
N ASN A 274 12.98 6.11 -0.74
CA ASN A 274 12.23 5.98 0.51
C ASN A 274 12.69 7.00 1.55
N THR A 275 11.82 7.30 2.51
CA THR A 275 12.13 8.13 3.68
C THR A 275 12.15 7.26 4.93
N PHE A 276 13.28 7.21 5.62
CA PHE A 276 13.49 6.51 6.88
C PHE A 276 13.64 7.52 8.01
N TYR A 277 12.70 7.53 8.94
CA TYR A 277 12.68 8.44 10.07
C TYR A 277 12.79 7.67 11.38
N GLN A 278 13.83 7.99 12.14
CA GLN A 278 14.09 7.42 13.48
C GLN A 278 14.18 5.88 13.51
N PRO A 279 15.04 5.24 12.69
CA PRO A 279 15.41 3.85 12.96
C PRO A 279 16.06 3.74 14.35
N GLU A 280 15.71 2.71 15.13
CA GLU A 280 16.07 2.69 16.55
C GLU A 280 17.44 2.05 16.83
N ASN A 281 17.86 1.06 16.04
CA ASN A 281 19.11 0.33 16.29
C ASN A 281 19.95 0.09 15.04
N TRP A 282 19.30 -0.19 13.90
CA TRP A 282 19.95 -0.23 12.59
C TRP A 282 19.10 0.47 11.54
N ALA A 283 19.73 1.15 10.57
CA ALA A 283 19.02 1.60 9.38
C ALA A 283 18.84 0.42 8.39
N ILE A 284 19.84 -0.46 8.32
CA ILE A 284 19.88 -1.58 7.38
C ILE A 284 20.41 -2.83 8.07
N ARG A 285 19.81 -3.99 7.79
CA ARG A 285 20.38 -5.30 8.09
C ARG A 285 20.69 -6.08 6.82
N ILE A 286 21.82 -6.75 6.79
CA ILE A 286 22.25 -7.65 5.71
C ILE A 286 22.58 -9.00 6.36
N LEU A 287 21.71 -9.99 6.13
CA LEU A 287 21.76 -11.29 6.78
C LEU A 287 21.68 -12.43 5.77
N GLN A 288 22.16 -13.60 6.18
CA GLN A 288 21.99 -14.86 5.46
C GLN A 288 21.46 -15.90 6.46
N GLU A 289 20.14 -16.12 6.48
CA GLU A 289 19.53 -17.07 7.41
C GLU A 289 19.46 -18.50 6.80
N THR A 290 19.26 -18.62 5.49
CA THR A 290 19.36 -19.92 4.78
C THR A 290 20.76 -20.13 4.22
N THR A 291 21.48 -21.13 4.72
CA THR A 291 22.90 -21.39 4.37
C THR A 291 23.11 -22.71 3.61
N GLU A 292 22.05 -23.31 3.07
CA GLU A 292 22.14 -24.56 2.31
C GLU A 292 22.96 -24.37 1.02
N PRO A 293 23.81 -25.34 0.61
CA PRO A 293 24.58 -25.25 -0.62
C PRO A 293 23.69 -25.04 -1.85
N GLY A 294 24.05 -24.08 -2.70
CA GLY A 294 23.29 -23.72 -3.90
C GLY A 294 22.45 -22.44 -3.76
N PHE A 295 22.28 -21.93 -2.53
CA PHE A 295 21.75 -20.59 -2.30
C PHE A 295 22.79 -19.51 -2.61
N LEU A 296 22.34 -18.44 -3.24
CA LEU A 296 23.11 -17.22 -3.43
C LEU A 296 23.30 -16.53 -2.07
N ALA A 297 24.49 -15.94 -1.89
CA ALA A 297 24.74 -15.06 -0.75
C ALA A 297 23.93 -13.76 -0.91
N CYS A 298 23.42 -13.23 0.20
CA CYS A 298 22.74 -11.94 0.26
C CYS A 298 23.69 -10.85 -0.24
N GLY A 299 23.36 -10.24 -1.38
CA GLY A 299 24.27 -9.44 -2.20
C GLY A 299 23.56 -8.93 -3.45
N ASP A 300 24.23 -8.15 -4.29
CA ASP A 300 23.68 -7.65 -5.56
C ASP A 300 22.35 -6.87 -5.36
N ASN A 301 22.29 -6.04 -4.31
CA ASN A 301 21.12 -5.22 -3.98
C ASN A 301 21.47 -3.72 -4.06
N GLU A 302 20.45 -2.89 -4.31
CA GLU A 302 20.59 -1.45 -4.51
C GLU A 302 19.89 -0.67 -3.39
N TYR A 303 20.57 0.35 -2.86
CA TYR A 303 20.04 1.28 -1.87
C TYR A 303 20.37 2.71 -2.31
N ARG A 304 19.41 3.38 -2.97
CA ARG A 304 19.65 4.64 -3.67
C ARG A 304 18.61 5.70 -3.38
N ASN A 305 18.99 6.97 -3.51
CA ASN A 305 18.06 8.10 -3.41
C ASN A 305 17.19 8.07 -2.13
N ASN A 306 17.62 7.44 -1.04
CA ASN A 306 16.84 7.40 0.19
C ASN A 306 17.20 8.56 1.12
N ILE A 307 16.25 9.05 1.92
CA ILE A 307 16.54 9.92 3.07
C ILE A 307 16.57 9.05 4.33
N ILE A 308 17.63 9.20 5.14
CA ILE A 308 17.80 8.54 6.44
C ILE A 308 17.99 9.63 7.49
N TYR A 309 16.98 9.82 8.33
CA TYR A 309 16.96 10.78 9.41
C TYR A 309 17.13 10.05 10.75
N LEU A 310 18.28 10.23 11.38
CA LEU A 310 18.62 9.70 12.69
C LEU A 310 18.39 10.75 13.77
N THR A 311 17.81 10.37 14.90
CA THR A 311 17.70 11.22 16.10
C THR A 311 18.71 10.88 17.19
N THR A 312 19.39 9.75 17.05
CA THR A 312 20.42 9.24 17.95
C THR A 312 21.50 8.53 17.15
N ASP A 313 22.68 8.37 17.75
CA ASP A 313 23.72 7.52 17.18
C ASP A 313 23.28 6.05 17.24
N ILE A 314 23.31 5.38 16.09
CA ILE A 314 23.00 3.95 15.94
C ILE A 314 24.13 3.28 15.14
N THR A 315 24.10 1.95 15.03
CA THR A 315 24.90 1.27 14.01
C THR A 315 24.15 1.35 12.70
N GLU A 316 24.69 1.93 11.63
CA GLU A 316 23.89 2.17 10.42
C GLU A 316 23.56 0.86 9.69
N VAL A 317 24.56 -0.02 9.55
CA VAL A 317 24.42 -1.31 8.86
C VAL A 317 24.87 -2.47 9.74
N ASN A 318 23.94 -3.39 10.02
CA ASN A 318 24.26 -4.68 10.64
C ASN A 318 24.55 -5.73 9.57
N ILE A 319 25.72 -6.35 9.62
CA ILE A 319 26.14 -7.35 8.63
C ILE A 319 26.38 -8.70 9.34
N GLY A 320 25.64 -9.71 8.92
CA GLY A 320 25.80 -11.10 9.35
C GLY A 320 26.82 -11.87 8.49
N PRO A 321 27.27 -13.05 8.96
CA PRO A 321 28.15 -13.93 8.19
C PRO A 321 27.47 -14.47 6.92
N ASN A 322 28.26 -15.03 6.00
CA ASN A 322 27.80 -15.68 4.76
C ASN A 322 27.04 -14.76 3.79
N THR A 323 27.24 -13.45 3.91
CA THR A 323 26.70 -12.42 3.03
C THR A 323 27.79 -11.92 2.08
N ASP A 324 27.40 -11.29 0.98
CA ASP A 324 28.30 -10.55 0.09
C ASP A 324 27.95 -9.04 0.10
N PRO A 325 28.26 -8.33 1.19
CA PRO A 325 27.91 -6.91 1.33
C PRO A 325 28.70 -6.01 0.37
N GLN A 326 29.79 -6.52 -0.24
CA GLN A 326 30.62 -5.75 -1.16
C GLN A 326 30.02 -5.65 -2.58
N SER A 327 29.03 -6.48 -2.91
CA SER A 327 28.30 -6.39 -4.19
C SER A 327 27.09 -5.45 -4.14
N PHE A 328 26.77 -4.87 -2.98
CA PHE A 328 25.72 -3.87 -2.89
C PHE A 328 26.09 -2.60 -3.64
N ILE A 329 25.08 -1.87 -4.11
CA ILE A 329 25.25 -0.54 -4.69
C ILE A 329 24.54 0.49 -3.80
N PHE A 330 25.33 1.41 -3.26
CA PHE A 330 24.85 2.59 -2.57
C PHE A 330 25.11 3.83 -3.43
N SER A 331 24.10 4.68 -3.63
CA SER A 331 24.31 5.95 -4.31
C SER A 331 23.26 7.00 -3.95
N ASN A 332 23.68 8.25 -3.83
CA ASN A 332 22.81 9.42 -3.70
C ASN A 332 21.81 9.33 -2.52
N ASN A 333 22.17 8.61 -1.45
CA ASN A 333 21.37 8.67 -0.23
C ASN A 333 21.75 9.92 0.59
N LEU A 334 20.75 10.51 1.22
CA LEU A 334 20.91 11.60 2.16
C LEU A 334 20.84 11.06 3.58
N TRP A 335 21.90 11.28 4.35
CA TRP A 335 21.99 10.90 5.75
C TRP A 335 22.03 12.16 6.62
N TYR A 336 21.14 12.20 7.60
CA TYR A 336 21.10 13.27 8.59
C TYR A 336 21.09 12.68 9.99
N ASN A 337 21.92 13.22 10.88
CA ASN A 337 21.92 12.85 12.29
C ASN A 337 21.64 14.10 13.13
N ALA A 338 20.42 14.20 13.65
CA ALA A 338 19.98 15.33 14.46
C ALA A 338 20.70 15.40 15.83
N SER A 339 21.39 14.34 16.26
CA SER A 339 22.15 14.30 17.51
C SER A 339 23.55 14.90 17.39
N GLY A 340 24.08 15.10 16.18
CA GLY A 340 25.41 15.69 15.98
C GLY A 340 25.79 15.95 14.52
N SER A 341 26.53 17.03 14.29
CA SER A 341 26.89 17.53 12.96
C SER A 341 28.26 17.05 12.43
N SER A 342 28.98 16.20 13.16
CA SER A 342 30.31 15.70 12.79
C SER A 342 30.33 14.17 12.78
N TRP A 343 29.58 13.58 11.86
CA TRP A 343 29.44 12.14 11.71
C TRP A 343 29.27 11.78 10.23
N ASN A 344 29.65 10.55 9.86
CA ASN A 344 29.34 9.94 8.57
C ASN A 344 28.91 8.50 8.82
N PRO A 345 27.97 7.95 8.04
CA PRO A 345 27.52 6.57 8.22
C PRO A 345 28.63 5.57 7.87
N VAL A 346 28.70 4.47 8.60
CA VAL A 346 29.63 3.37 8.29
C VAL A 346 28.92 2.36 7.39
N LEU A 347 29.27 2.38 6.10
CA LEU A 347 28.64 1.57 5.06
C LEU A 347 29.59 0.47 4.56
N PRO A 348 29.06 -0.68 4.06
CA PRO A 348 29.90 -1.75 3.54
C PRO A 348 30.68 -1.37 2.29
N VAL A 349 30.13 -0.46 1.49
CA VAL A 349 30.73 0.09 0.27
C VAL A 349 30.52 1.60 0.25
N VAL A 350 31.23 2.31 -0.64
CA VAL A 350 31.06 3.75 -0.80
C VAL A 350 29.67 4.07 -1.34
N ASP A 351 29.00 5.03 -0.70
CA ASP A 351 27.77 5.64 -1.22
C ASP A 351 28.14 6.78 -2.16
N ASN A 352 28.15 6.48 -3.47
CA ASN A 352 28.57 7.45 -4.47
C ASN A 352 27.51 8.55 -4.62
N GLY A 353 27.88 9.82 -4.42
CA GLY A 353 26.93 10.93 -4.40
C GLY A 353 26.20 11.12 -3.07
N GLN A 354 26.70 10.49 -1.98
CA GLN A 354 26.18 10.69 -0.63
C GLN A 354 26.03 12.16 -0.24
N ILE A 355 24.95 12.46 0.48
CA ILE A 355 24.64 13.78 1.02
C ILE A 355 24.61 13.67 2.54
N ILE A 356 25.33 14.55 3.24
CA ILE A 356 25.28 14.66 4.71
C ILE A 356 24.76 16.06 5.05
N ASP A 357 23.44 16.19 5.14
CA ASP A 357 22.77 17.48 5.39
C ASP A 357 21.34 17.26 5.93
N ASP A 358 20.73 18.29 6.50
CA ASP A 358 19.35 18.25 6.98
C ASP A 358 18.38 18.21 5.79
N PRO A 359 17.48 17.20 5.67
CA PRO A 359 16.50 17.16 4.58
C PRO A 359 15.46 18.28 4.64
N MET A 360 15.40 19.05 5.74
CA MET A 360 14.48 20.17 5.94
C MET A 360 13.01 19.74 5.86
N PHE A 361 12.67 18.58 6.43
CA PHE A 361 11.28 18.12 6.52
C PHE A 361 10.39 19.22 7.10
N LEU A 362 9.21 19.44 6.50
CA LEU A 362 8.31 20.53 6.89
C LEU A 362 7.87 20.43 8.35
N ASN A 363 7.47 19.24 8.80
CA ASN A 363 7.10 19.00 10.19
C ASN A 363 7.23 17.51 10.57
N PRO A 364 8.44 16.99 10.77
CA PRO A 364 8.66 15.57 11.03
C PRO A 364 8.10 15.10 12.39
N GLY A 365 7.80 16.03 13.32
CA GLY A 365 7.13 15.72 14.59
C GLY A 365 5.65 15.40 14.45
N GLU A 366 5.01 15.84 13.35
CA GLU A 366 3.64 15.51 12.97
C GLU A 366 3.62 14.58 11.73
N GLU A 367 4.72 13.85 11.50
CA GLU A 367 4.88 12.88 10.39
C GLU A 367 4.76 13.50 8.98
N ASP A 368 5.02 14.81 8.86
CA ASP A 368 5.08 15.51 7.58
C ASP A 368 6.51 15.56 7.04
N PHE A 369 6.83 14.57 6.22
CA PHE A 369 8.16 14.38 5.60
C PHE A 369 8.29 15.02 4.22
N ARG A 370 7.34 15.90 3.83
CA ARG A 370 7.52 16.72 2.63
C ARG A 370 8.73 17.62 2.81
N ILE A 371 9.38 17.96 1.69
CA ILE A 371 10.56 18.81 1.66
C ILE A 371 10.26 20.10 0.86
N PRO A 372 10.78 21.26 1.30
CA PRO A 372 10.66 22.50 0.54
C PRO A 372 11.63 22.53 -0.66
N GLU A 373 11.38 23.39 -1.65
CA GLU A 373 12.22 23.55 -2.85
C GLU A 373 13.70 23.83 -2.55
N ASN A 374 14.01 24.43 -1.40
CA ASN A 374 15.38 24.75 -0.99
C ASN A 374 16.06 23.64 -0.17
N SER A 375 15.42 22.48 0.00
CA SER A 375 16.01 21.33 0.68
C SER A 375 17.21 20.78 -0.12
N PRO A 376 18.28 20.32 0.55
CA PRO A 376 19.41 19.66 -0.11
C PRO A 376 19.04 18.35 -0.81
N ALA A 377 17.88 17.76 -0.49
CA ALA A 377 17.37 16.58 -1.17
C ALA A 377 16.87 16.85 -2.60
N VAL A 378 16.46 18.09 -2.91
CA VAL A 378 15.82 18.43 -4.19
C VAL A 378 16.81 18.41 -5.35
N GLY A 379 16.51 17.61 -6.37
CA GLY A 379 17.34 17.47 -7.57
C GLY A 379 18.71 16.84 -7.33
N SER A 380 18.90 16.17 -6.19
CA SER A 380 20.18 15.57 -5.80
C SER A 380 20.24 14.05 -6.01
N GLY A 381 19.14 13.44 -6.43
CA GLY A 381 19.06 12.01 -6.71
C GLY A 381 19.74 11.61 -8.02
N ILE A 382 20.08 10.34 -8.15
CA ILE A 382 20.48 9.75 -9.43
C ILE A 382 19.25 9.39 -10.25
N THR A 383 19.27 9.69 -11.54
CA THR A 383 18.20 9.31 -12.48
C THR A 383 18.11 7.79 -12.58
N VAL A 384 16.90 7.27 -12.36
CA VAL A 384 16.54 5.85 -12.43
C VAL A 384 15.30 5.70 -13.32
N SER A 385 15.04 4.50 -13.84
CA SER A 385 13.83 4.26 -14.65
C SER A 385 12.55 4.19 -13.82
N GLU A 386 12.66 3.76 -12.56
CA GLU A 386 11.58 3.70 -11.56
C GLU A 386 12.18 3.98 -10.17
N PRO A 387 11.39 4.55 -9.24
CA PRO A 387 10.00 4.96 -9.42
C PRO A 387 9.86 6.23 -10.27
N THR A 388 8.79 6.30 -11.06
CA THR A 388 8.43 7.51 -11.83
C THR A 388 7.70 8.56 -11.00
N HIS A 389 7.07 8.16 -9.88
CA HIS A 389 6.26 9.04 -9.03
C HIS A 389 6.63 8.92 -7.54
N ASP A 390 6.46 10.03 -6.84
CA ASP A 390 6.68 10.16 -5.40
C ASP A 390 5.52 9.56 -4.57
N PHE A 391 5.59 9.72 -3.24
CA PHE A 391 4.61 9.20 -2.29
C PHE A 391 3.18 9.71 -2.54
N ILE A 392 3.03 10.94 -3.03
CA ILE A 392 1.72 11.56 -3.34
C ILE A 392 1.40 11.52 -4.83
N GLN A 393 2.11 10.68 -5.59
CA GLN A 393 1.94 10.47 -7.02
C GLN A 393 2.29 11.69 -7.89
N HIS A 394 3.17 12.57 -7.43
CA HIS A 394 3.78 13.55 -8.31
C HIS A 394 4.93 12.90 -9.09
N THR A 395 5.05 13.22 -10.38
CA THR A 395 6.19 12.75 -11.18
C THR A 395 7.49 13.34 -10.61
N PHE A 396 8.49 12.48 -10.39
CA PHE A 396 9.82 12.93 -10.00
C PHE A 396 10.47 13.80 -11.10
N ALA A 397 11.25 14.79 -10.70
CA ALA A 397 12.06 15.57 -11.63
C ALA A 397 13.24 14.75 -12.20
N ASP A 398 13.98 15.33 -13.15
CA ASP A 398 15.25 14.76 -13.64
C ASP A 398 16.37 15.82 -13.56
N PRO A 399 17.35 15.68 -12.64
CA PRO A 399 17.45 14.63 -11.61
C PRO A 399 16.33 14.68 -10.56
N PRO A 400 15.94 13.55 -9.97
CA PRO A 400 14.86 13.48 -8.98
C PRO A 400 15.28 14.05 -7.63
N SER A 401 14.31 14.43 -6.79
CA SER A 401 14.55 14.51 -5.34
C SER A 401 15.03 13.18 -4.76
N VAL A 402 15.81 13.26 -3.68
CA VAL A 402 16.10 12.15 -2.78
C VAL A 402 14.94 12.01 -1.77
N GLY A 403 14.58 10.79 -1.41
CA GLY A 403 13.49 10.47 -0.48
C GLY A 403 12.15 10.27 -1.17
N ALA A 404 11.10 10.13 -0.34
CA ALA A 404 9.77 9.76 -0.79
C ALA A 404 8.95 10.89 -1.41
N PHE A 405 9.41 12.15 -1.37
CA PHE A 405 8.67 13.30 -1.86
C PHE A 405 9.50 14.11 -2.86
N GLU A 406 8.88 14.52 -3.97
CA GLU A 406 9.47 15.48 -4.90
C GLU A 406 9.28 16.91 -4.36
N GLY A 407 10.38 17.66 -4.29
CA GLY A 407 10.38 19.03 -3.75
C GLY A 407 10.37 20.08 -4.85
N ASN A 408 10.78 19.73 -6.07
CA ASN A 408 10.70 20.59 -7.24
C ASN A 408 9.28 20.52 -7.83
N GLN A 409 8.35 21.24 -7.22
CA GLN A 409 6.98 21.33 -7.73
C GLN A 409 6.92 22.22 -8.97
N SER A 410 7.42 21.72 -10.10
CA SER A 410 6.94 22.23 -11.39
C SER A 410 5.49 21.80 -11.52
N ILE A 411 4.56 22.71 -11.22
CA ILE A 411 3.12 22.51 -11.44
C ILE A 411 2.89 22.42 -12.95
N THR A 412 3.19 21.28 -13.56
CA THR A 412 2.66 20.94 -14.87
C THR A 412 1.21 20.55 -14.66
N SER A 413 0.34 21.43 -15.10
CA SER A 413 -1.11 21.32 -15.08
C SER A 413 -1.61 20.03 -15.74
N SER A 414 -1.71 18.94 -14.99
CA SER A 414 -2.58 17.80 -15.29
C SER A 414 -2.35 16.72 -14.23
N GLU A 415 -3.30 16.55 -13.31
CA GLU A 415 -3.81 15.24 -12.86
C GLU A 415 -4.70 15.39 -11.62
N TYR A 416 -5.96 15.76 -11.88
CA TYR A 416 -7.13 15.22 -11.18
C TYR A 416 -8.28 15.25 -12.18
N LEU A 417 -8.42 14.20 -13.00
CA LEU A 417 -9.64 13.96 -13.79
C LEU A 417 -10.52 12.98 -13.00
N VAL A 418 -11.53 13.51 -12.31
CA VAL A 418 -12.71 12.73 -11.91
C VAL A 418 -13.84 13.24 -12.80
N SER A 419 -14.15 12.45 -13.84
CA SER A 419 -15.27 12.51 -14.81
C SER A 419 -15.97 13.85 -15.11
N ASP A 420 -16.16 14.12 -16.42
CA ASP A 420 -16.66 15.34 -17.09
C ASP A 420 -18.03 15.93 -16.66
N ASN A 421 -18.67 15.54 -15.56
CA ASN A 421 -19.96 16.12 -15.11
C ASN A 421 -20.19 16.18 -13.58
N GLY A 422 -19.17 16.06 -12.73
CA GLY A 422 -19.38 15.90 -11.29
C GLY A 422 -19.60 17.21 -10.49
N ILE A 423 -18.57 18.05 -10.39
CA ILE A 423 -18.55 19.26 -9.55
C ILE A 423 -17.47 20.18 -10.13
N HIS A 424 -17.79 21.43 -10.46
CA HIS A 424 -16.83 22.45 -10.88
C HIS A 424 -16.54 23.42 -9.75
N ILE A 425 -15.28 23.52 -9.34
CA ILE A 425 -14.83 24.50 -8.33
C ILE A 425 -13.82 25.42 -9.00
N GLY A 426 -14.16 26.68 -9.21
CA GLY A 426 -13.26 27.62 -9.85
C GLY A 426 -13.74 29.08 -9.85
N PRO A 427 -12.83 30.04 -10.05
CA PRO A 427 -11.38 29.85 -10.05
C PRO A 427 -10.86 29.53 -8.64
N ASN A 428 -9.90 28.62 -8.51
CA ASN A 428 -9.24 28.27 -7.24
C ASN A 428 -7.82 27.74 -7.56
N PRO A 429 -6.73 28.42 -7.12
CA PRO A 429 -6.71 29.56 -6.21
C PRO A 429 -7.21 30.86 -6.84
N THR A 430 -7.82 31.72 -6.01
CA THR A 430 -8.30 33.07 -6.35
C THR A 430 -8.24 33.93 -5.09
N PRO A 431 -7.98 35.24 -5.17
CA PRO A 431 -8.00 36.11 -3.99
C PRO A 431 -9.42 36.60 -3.64
N ASN A 432 -10.40 36.43 -4.53
CA ASN A 432 -11.70 37.10 -4.41
C ASN A 432 -12.84 36.13 -4.16
N THR A 433 -13.27 35.38 -5.18
CA THR A 433 -14.49 34.58 -5.12
C THR A 433 -14.25 33.25 -5.81
N VAL A 434 -14.59 32.17 -5.11
CA VAL A 434 -14.64 30.81 -5.65
C VAL A 434 -16.09 30.50 -6.01
N THR A 435 -16.33 29.98 -7.20
CA THR A 435 -17.64 29.49 -7.62
C THR A 435 -17.64 27.97 -7.62
N ILE A 436 -18.74 27.38 -7.14
CA ILE A 436 -18.96 25.95 -7.06
C ILE A 436 -20.24 25.64 -7.84
N ASP A 437 -20.13 24.81 -8.86
CA ASP A 437 -21.26 24.40 -9.70
C ASP A 437 -21.37 22.87 -9.72
N GLY A 438 -22.59 22.35 -9.74
CA GLY A 438 -22.86 20.92 -9.63
C GLY A 438 -24.29 20.61 -9.16
N ASP A 439 -24.60 19.32 -9.00
CA ASP A 439 -25.83 18.86 -8.35
C ASP A 439 -25.52 18.47 -6.89
N PHE A 440 -26.07 19.24 -5.95
CA PHE A 440 -25.90 19.02 -4.50
C PHE A 440 -27.19 18.59 -3.82
N THR A 441 -28.17 18.06 -4.56
CA THR A 441 -29.47 17.64 -4.03
C THR A 441 -29.35 16.67 -2.84
N TYR A 442 -28.27 15.90 -2.79
CA TYR A 442 -27.98 14.93 -1.74
C TYR A 442 -26.57 15.10 -1.16
N ALA A 443 -26.10 16.34 -1.06
CA ALA A 443 -24.81 16.63 -0.46
C ALA A 443 -24.88 17.89 0.41
N SER A 444 -24.19 17.84 1.54
CA SER A 444 -23.90 19.03 2.32
C SER A 444 -22.69 19.76 1.75
N VAL A 445 -22.81 21.07 1.57
CA VAL A 445 -21.77 21.96 1.03
C VAL A 445 -21.41 22.97 2.11
N GLN A 446 -20.20 22.92 2.64
CA GLN A 446 -19.79 23.70 3.81
C GLN A 446 -18.40 24.30 3.62
N VAL A 447 -18.17 25.45 4.23
CA VAL A 447 -16.83 26.00 4.44
C VAL A 447 -16.43 25.71 5.87
N ILE A 448 -15.31 25.03 6.05
CA ILE A 448 -14.74 24.69 7.35
C ILE A 448 -13.38 25.36 7.53
N ASP A 449 -13.01 25.68 8.77
CA ASP A 449 -11.65 26.10 9.12
C ASP A 449 -10.71 24.91 9.34
N ILE A 450 -9.46 25.19 9.70
CA ILE A 450 -8.42 24.18 9.95
C ILE A 450 -8.74 23.23 11.12
N ASN A 451 -9.60 23.63 12.05
CA ASN A 451 -10.03 22.77 13.16
C ASN A 451 -11.26 21.95 12.79
N GLY A 452 -11.72 22.00 11.54
CA GLY A 452 -12.93 21.34 11.07
C GLY A 452 -14.22 22.03 11.52
N GLN A 453 -14.14 23.23 12.12
CA GLN A 453 -15.33 23.96 12.54
C GLN A 453 -16.03 24.53 11.31
N ILE A 454 -17.36 24.36 11.23
CA ILE A 454 -18.17 24.91 10.14
C ILE A 454 -18.25 26.43 10.30
N VAL A 455 -17.68 27.13 9.32
CA VAL A 455 -17.63 28.59 9.23
C VAL A 455 -18.82 29.10 8.40
N GLN A 456 -19.20 28.35 7.35
CA GLN A 456 -20.41 28.60 6.56
C GLN A 456 -21.05 27.27 6.16
N ASP A 457 -22.37 27.18 6.24
CA ASP A 457 -23.14 26.09 5.64
C ASP A 457 -23.89 26.63 4.42
N LEU A 458 -23.59 26.05 3.26
CA LEU A 458 -24.05 26.48 1.94
C LEU A 458 -24.94 25.41 1.29
N SER A 459 -25.31 24.36 2.02
CA SER A 459 -26.05 23.19 1.49
C SER A 459 -27.44 23.53 0.95
N SER A 460 -27.99 24.69 1.32
CA SER A 460 -29.31 25.17 0.85
C SER A 460 -29.22 26.24 -0.25
N ASN A 461 -28.01 26.61 -0.68
CA ASN A 461 -27.82 27.65 -1.70
C ASN A 461 -28.10 27.09 -3.10
N PRO A 462 -28.76 27.87 -3.98
CA PRO A 462 -28.91 27.47 -5.37
C PRO A 462 -27.55 27.44 -6.09
N THR A 463 -27.37 26.48 -6.98
CA THR A 463 -26.17 26.37 -7.81
C THR A 463 -26.26 27.28 -9.05
N PRO A 464 -25.14 27.91 -9.48
CA PRO A 464 -23.80 27.84 -8.87
C PRO A 464 -23.66 28.68 -7.59
N ILE A 465 -22.99 28.11 -6.59
CA ILE A 465 -22.73 28.73 -5.29
C ILE A 465 -21.48 29.62 -5.40
N SER A 466 -21.54 30.86 -4.94
CA SER A 466 -20.39 31.78 -4.92
C SER A 466 -19.91 32.05 -3.50
N ILE A 467 -18.65 31.75 -3.21
CA ILE A 467 -18.00 31.98 -1.92
C ILE A 467 -17.06 33.19 -2.05
N ASN A 468 -17.41 34.29 -1.39
CA ASN A 468 -16.53 35.46 -1.31
C ASN A 468 -15.45 35.23 -0.24
N LEU A 469 -14.21 34.99 -0.66
CA LEU A 469 -13.09 34.71 0.23
C LEU A 469 -12.68 35.92 1.07
N ASN A 470 -12.98 37.15 0.63
CA ASN A 470 -12.71 38.36 1.41
C ASN A 470 -13.62 38.48 2.65
N SER A 471 -14.71 37.72 2.73
CA SER A 471 -15.58 37.69 3.91
C SER A 471 -15.07 36.74 5.00
N LEU A 472 -14.17 35.82 4.66
CA LEU A 472 -13.50 34.95 5.60
C LEU A 472 -12.34 35.72 6.24
N PRO A 473 -12.05 35.56 7.55
CA PRO A 473 -10.81 36.07 8.15
C PRO A 473 -9.53 35.54 7.47
N ASN A 474 -8.38 36.02 7.92
CA ASN A 474 -7.10 35.39 7.54
C ASN A 474 -7.03 34.01 8.19
N GLY A 475 -6.62 33.01 7.41
CA GLY A 475 -6.61 31.62 7.84
C GLY A 475 -6.75 30.66 6.67
N LEU A 476 -6.66 29.37 7.00
CA LEU A 476 -6.87 28.27 6.06
C LEU A 476 -8.32 27.81 6.13
N TYR A 477 -8.98 27.81 4.98
CA TYR A 477 -10.37 27.39 4.86
C TYR A 477 -10.53 26.36 3.75
N PHE A 478 -11.36 25.37 4.02
CA PHE A 478 -11.66 24.27 3.13
C PHE A 478 -13.14 24.31 2.76
N LEU A 479 -13.43 24.09 1.49
CA LEU A 479 -14.72 23.63 1.02
C LEU A 479 -14.83 22.13 1.30
N ARG A 480 -15.85 21.72 2.04
CA ARG A 480 -16.26 20.33 2.22
C ARG A 480 -17.58 20.12 1.49
N ILE A 481 -17.61 19.18 0.56
CA ILE A 481 -18.84 18.66 -0.07
C ILE A 481 -18.96 17.21 0.36
N GLN A 482 -19.97 16.87 1.13
CA GLN A 482 -20.15 15.53 1.69
C GLN A 482 -21.47 14.97 1.20
N SER A 483 -21.46 13.77 0.62
CA SER A 483 -22.70 13.09 0.27
C SER A 483 -23.49 12.76 1.53
N ASP A 484 -24.77 13.11 1.53
CA ASP A 484 -25.72 12.78 2.60
C ASP A 484 -26.20 11.33 2.47
N LEU A 485 -26.01 10.72 1.29
CA LEU A 485 -26.33 9.31 1.02
C LEU A 485 -25.16 8.37 1.32
N HIS A 486 -23.92 8.88 1.25
CA HIS A 486 -22.70 8.09 1.41
C HIS A 486 -21.71 8.84 2.29
N SER A 487 -21.61 8.47 3.56
CA SER A 487 -20.76 9.15 4.55
C SER A 487 -19.25 9.12 4.23
N ASN A 488 -18.81 8.22 3.36
CA ASN A 488 -17.41 8.12 2.94
C ASN A 488 -17.14 8.81 1.60
N LEU A 489 -18.18 9.29 0.91
CA LEU A 489 -18.06 10.02 -0.35
C LEU A 489 -18.10 11.52 -0.08
N GLY A 490 -16.94 12.13 0.01
CA GLY A 490 -16.79 13.55 0.22
C GLY A 490 -15.59 14.13 -0.52
N LEU A 491 -15.68 15.41 -0.82
CA LEU A 491 -14.62 16.23 -1.38
C LEU A 491 -14.25 17.30 -0.36
N ILE A 492 -12.97 17.38 -0.02
CA ILE A 492 -12.42 18.51 0.73
C ILE A 492 -11.38 19.23 -0.14
N ARG A 493 -11.53 20.55 -0.30
CA ARG A 493 -10.66 21.39 -1.12
C ARG A 493 -10.35 22.68 -0.40
N VAL A 494 -9.06 23.05 -0.32
CA VAL A 494 -8.66 24.38 0.15
C VAL A 494 -9.25 25.42 -0.80
N ILE A 495 -9.95 26.42 -0.26
CA ILE A 495 -10.51 27.53 -1.05
C ILE A 495 -9.94 28.89 -0.64
N LYS A 496 -9.27 28.97 0.51
CA LYS A 496 -8.54 30.16 0.94
C LYS A 496 -7.35 29.77 1.80
N SER A 497 -6.21 30.33 1.45
CA SER A 497 -5.00 30.34 2.26
C SER A 497 -4.41 31.75 2.21
N SER A 498 -4.72 32.58 3.21
CA SER A 498 -4.16 33.92 3.31
C SER A 498 -3.43 34.08 4.64
N GLY A 499 -2.10 34.08 4.59
CA GLY A 499 -1.18 34.38 5.68
C GLY A 499 -1.26 33.44 6.89
N LEU A 500 -0.26 32.57 7.04
CA LEU A 500 0.40 32.42 8.34
C LEU A 500 1.07 33.74 8.71
#